data_AF-A0A3C0BBL1-F1
#
_entry.id   AF-A0A3C0BBL1-F1
#
_cell.length_a   1.000
_cell.length_b   1.000
_cell.length_c   1.000
_cell.angle_alpha   90.00
_cell.angle_beta   90.00
_cell.angle_gamma   90.00
#
_symmetry.space_group_name_H-M   'P 1'
#
loop_
_entity.id
_entity.type
_entity.pdbx_description
1 polymer ?
#
loop_
_entity_poly.entity_id
_entity_poly.type
_entity_poly.pdbx_seq_one_letter_code
_entity_poly.pdbx_strand_id
1 'polypeptide(L)' 'LFCHCPAGIYNKPDVFDAEVIRHMRPTLSELGEYDGTALMEFKTRKNIIYRLKNETTCTYEVDDTPPFALNR' A
#
# COMPACT_ATOMS: atom_id res chain seq x y z
N LEU A 1 10.38 -2.96 7.46
CA LEU A 1 10.64 -2.36 8.80
C LEU A 1 9.73 -2.97 9.87
N PHE A 2 8.42 -2.98 9.64
CA PHE A 2 7.43 -3.57 10.55
C PHE A 2 6.92 -4.92 10.05
N CYS A 3 7.79 -5.68 9.39
CA CYS A 3 7.56 -7.04 8.88
C CYS A 3 8.91 -7.76 8.74
N HIS A 4 8.84 -9.07 8.49
CA HIS A 4 10.00 -9.94 8.33
C HIS A 4 10.30 -10.28 6.86
N CYS A 5 9.68 -9.58 5.91
CA CYS A 5 9.95 -9.78 4.48
C CYS A 5 11.41 -9.40 4.15
N PRO A 6 12.07 -10.15 3.25
CA PRO A 6 13.43 -9.85 2.85
C PRO A 6 13.50 -8.50 2.10
N ALA A 7 14.44 -7.64 2.49
CA ALA A 7 14.71 -6.39 1.81
C ALA A 7 15.80 -6.57 0.72
N GLY A 8 15.83 -5.67 -0.26
CA GLY A 8 16.86 -5.65 -1.31
C GLY A 8 16.65 -6.64 -2.45
N ILE A 9 15.54 -7.38 -2.45
CA ILE A 9 15.12 -8.24 -3.56
C ILE A 9 14.09 -7.47 -4.40
N TYR A 10 14.39 -7.29 -5.69
CA TYR A 10 13.56 -6.53 -6.62
C TYR A 10 13.10 -7.42 -7.77
N ASN A 11 11.83 -7.34 -8.12
CA ASN A 11 11.23 -8.10 -9.20
C ASN A 11 11.13 -7.25 -10.48
N LYS A 12 11.21 -7.92 -11.64
CA LYS A 12 10.91 -7.27 -12.93
C LYS A 12 9.41 -6.94 -13.01
N PRO A 13 9.00 -5.92 -13.79
CA PRO A 13 7.61 -5.49 -13.85
C PRO A 13 6.60 -6.61 -14.21
N ASP A 14 7.01 -7.57 -15.03
CA ASP A 14 6.22 -8.70 -15.52
C ASP A 14 6.31 -9.95 -14.63
N VAL A 15 7.07 -9.90 -13.54
CA VAL A 15 7.29 -11.04 -12.62
C VAL A 15 6.59 -10.75 -11.30
N PHE A 16 5.35 -11.24 -11.18
CA PHE A 16 4.54 -11.16 -9.97
C PHE A 16 3.59 -12.36 -9.91
N ASP A 17 3.18 -12.72 -8.70
CA ASP A 17 2.26 -13.84 -8.47
C ASP A 17 0.80 -13.37 -8.41
N ALA A 18 0.58 -12.10 -8.04
CA ALA A 18 -0.74 -11.50 -7.96
C ALA A 18 -0.69 -9.97 -8.14
N GLU A 19 -1.84 -9.39 -8.48
CA GLU A 19 -2.08 -7.95 -8.51
C GLU A 19 -3.25 -7.58 -7.60
N VAL A 20 -3.12 -6.47 -6.88
CA VAL A 20 -4.19 -5.88 -6.07
C VAL A 20 -4.42 -4.45 -6.52
N ILE A 21 -5.67 -4.15 -6.87
CA ILE A 21 -6.10 -2.81 -7.23
C ILE A 21 -6.64 -2.14 -5.96
N ARG A 22 -6.16 -0.93 -5.65
CA ARG A 22 -6.63 -0.11 -4.55
C ARG A 22 -7.07 1.26 -5.05
N HIS A 23 -8.04 1.83 -4.33
CA HIS A 23 -8.51 3.21 -4.50
C HIS A 23 -8.38 3.91 -3.16
N MET A 24 -7.62 4.99 -3.13
CA MET A 24 -7.48 5.81 -1.93
C MET A 24 -8.74 6.65 -1.72
N ARG A 25 -9.10 6.92 -0.46
CA ARG A 25 -10.20 7.82 -0.09
C ARG A 25 -9.68 8.91 0.84
N PRO A 26 -10.11 10.17 0.67
CA PRO A 26 -9.77 11.22 1.61
C PRO A 26 -10.51 10.97 2.93
N THR A 27 -9.87 11.33 4.03
CA THR A 27 -10.46 11.22 5.38
C THR A 27 -10.68 12.62 5.93
N LEU A 28 -11.75 12.79 6.71
CA LEU A 28 -12.03 14.04 7.40
C LEU A 28 -11.01 14.27 8.51
N SER A 29 -10.57 15.51 8.65
CA SER A 29 -9.79 15.95 9.80
C SER A 29 -10.64 15.98 11.08
N GLU A 30 -9.99 16.19 12.23
CA GLU A 30 -10.67 16.40 13.51
C GLU A 30 -11.67 17.58 13.48
N LEU A 31 -11.43 18.56 12.62
CA LEU A 31 -12.30 19.73 12.41
C LEU A 31 -13.39 19.48 11.35
N GLY A 32 -13.48 18.28 10.78
CA GLY A 32 -14.45 17.94 9.75
C GLY A 32 -14.11 18.49 8.36
N GLU A 33 -12.85 18.83 8.12
CA GLU A 33 -12.38 19.35 6.83
C GLU A 33 -11.59 18.28 6.08
N TYR A 34 -11.70 18.26 4.75
CA TYR A 34 -10.83 17.45 3.90
C TYR A 34 -9.57 18.23 3.52
N ASP A 35 -8.43 17.55 3.50
CA ASP A 35 -7.24 18.09 2.84
C ASP A 35 -7.52 18.31 1.35
N GLY A 36 -7.24 19.52 0.86
CA GLY A 36 -7.54 19.92 -0.51
C GLY A 36 -6.80 19.07 -1.55
N THR A 37 -5.56 18.68 -1.25
CA THR A 37 -4.73 17.85 -2.15
C THR A 37 -5.28 16.43 -2.23
N ALA A 38 -5.59 15.81 -1.10
CA ALA A 38 -6.18 14.47 -1.05
C ALA A 38 -7.54 14.42 -1.77
N LEU A 39 -8.36 15.47 -1.65
CA LEU A 39 -9.62 15.58 -2.37
C LEU A 39 -9.41 15.71 -3.88
N MET A 40 -8.40 16.47 -4.32
CA MET A 40 -8.07 16.59 -5.74
C MET A 40 -7.54 15.28 -6.32
N GLU A 41 -6.66 14.57 -5.60
CA GLU A 41 -6.18 13.24 -6.03
C GLU A 41 -7.35 12.25 -6.12
N PHE A 42 -8.26 12.24 -5.14
CA PHE A 42 -9.45 11.38 -5.18
C PHE A 42 -10.32 11.62 -6.42
N LYS A 43 -10.48 12.89 -6.82
CA LYS A 43 -11.26 13.26 -8.02
C LYS A 43 -10.64 12.74 -9.32
N THR A 44 -9.33 12.45 -9.36
CA THR A 44 -8.69 11.83 -10.54
C THR A 44 -9.14 10.38 -10.77
N ARG A 45 -9.73 9.72 -9.76
CA ARG A 45 -10.15 8.31 -9.80
C ARG A 45 -9.03 7.36 -10.22
N LYS A 46 -7.81 7.63 -9.76
CA LYS A 46 -6.63 6.83 -10.07
C LYS A 46 -6.77 5.39 -9.57
N ASN A 47 -6.41 4.45 -10.42
CA ASN A 47 -6.20 3.05 -10.03
C ASN A 47 -4.75 2.89 -9.56
N ILE A 48 -4.56 2.44 -8.33
CA ILE A 48 -3.24 2.04 -7.83
C ILE A 48 -3.16 0.53 -7.91
N ILE A 49 -2.21 0.03 -8.71
CA ILE A 49 -2.02 -1.41 -8.93
C ILE A 49 -0.75 -1.82 -8.20
N TYR A 50 -0.90 -2.64 -7.16
CA TYR A 50 0.20 -3.26 -6.45
C TYR A 50 0.47 -4.63 -7.04
N ARG A 51 1.71 -4.89 -7.45
CA ARG A 51 2.18 -6.21 -7.89
C ARG A 51 2.87 -6.90 -6.74
N LEU A 52 2.47 -8.14 -6.46
CA LEU A 52 2.88 -8.87 -5.28
C LEU A 52 3.67 -10.12 -5.69
N LYS A 53 4.74 -10.41 -4.96
CA LYS A 53 5.52 -11.63 -5.10
C LYS A 53 5.56 -12.33 -3.75
N ASN A 54 5.14 -13.59 -3.69
CA ASN A 54 4.99 -14.36 -2.45
C ASN A 54 6.30 -14.44 -1.66
N GLU A 55 7.44 -14.42 -2.34
CA GLU A 55 8.78 -14.49 -1.75
C GLU A 55 9.17 -13.22 -0.98
N THR A 56 8.66 -12.05 -1.38
CA THR A 56 9.09 -10.74 -0.88
C THR A 56 7.99 -9.94 -0.21
N THR A 57 6.76 -10.45 -0.20
CA THR A 57 5.57 -9.74 0.26
C THR A 57 4.80 -10.62 1.24
N CYS A 58 4.27 -10.01 2.30
CA CYS A 58 3.36 -10.66 3.24
C CYS A 58 2.06 -9.86 3.40
N THR A 59 1.14 -10.35 4.21
CA THR A 59 -0.17 -9.73 4.44
C THR A 59 -0.09 -8.33 5.06
N TYR A 60 1.00 -8.02 5.78
CA TYR A 60 1.25 -6.66 6.26
C TYR A 60 1.47 -5.66 5.11
N GLU A 61 2.24 -6.04 4.09
CA GLU A 61 2.57 -5.16 2.95
C GLU A 61 1.34 -4.79 2.10
N VAL A 62 0.30 -5.62 2.13
CA VAL A 62 -0.97 -5.38 1.43
C VAL A 62 -2.03 -4.71 2.31
N ASP A 63 -1.66 -4.32 3.53
CA ASP A 63 -2.52 -3.67 4.53
C ASP A 63 -3.66 -4.58 5.09
N ASP A 64 -3.48 -5.90 5.06
CA ASP A 64 -4.45 -6.87 5.57
C ASP A 64 -4.05 -7.43 6.96
N THR A 65 -2.93 -6.98 7.53
CA THR A 65 -2.46 -7.38 8.87
C THR A 65 -1.84 -6.18 9.58
N PRO A 66 -2.09 -5.98 10.89
CA PRO A 66 -1.44 -4.91 11.65
C PRO A 66 0.10 -4.96 11.59
N PRO A 67 0.80 -3.84 11.78
CA PRO A 67 2.26 -3.83 11.83
C PRO A 67 2.80 -4.73 12.94
N PHE A 68 3.85 -5.47 12.60
CA PHE A 68 4.66 -6.15 13.59
C PHE A 68 5.48 -5.11 14.37
N ALA A 69 6.08 -5.53 15.49
CA ALA A 69 7.06 -4.70 16.18
C ALA A 69 8.21 -4.32 15.23
N LEU A 70 8.90 -3.22 15.55
CA LEU A 70 10.09 -2.79 14.82
C LEU A 70 11.07 -3.96 14.66
N ASN A 71 11.39 -4.31 13.41
CA ASN A 71 12.37 -5.35 13.10
C ASN A 71 13.76 -4.89 13.58
N ARG A 72 14.44 -5.75 14.35
CA ARG A 72 15.69 -5.43 15.06
C ARG A 72 16.90 -5.98 14.33
#